data_AF-A0A931STU0-F1
#
_entry.id   AF-A0A931STU0-F1
#
_cell.length_a   1.000
_cell.length_b   1.000
_cell.length_c   1.000
_cell.angle_alpha   90.00
_cell.angle_beta   90.00
_cell.angle_gamma   90.00
#
_symmetry.space_group_name_H-M   'P 1'
#
loop_
_entity.id
_entity.type
_entity.pdbx_description
1 polymer ?
#
loop_
_entity_poly.entity_id
_entity_poly.type
_entity_poly.pdbx_seq_one_letter_code
_entity_poly.pdbx_strand_id
1 'polypeptide(L)'
;MTVQRCLLEMGWGADLHGGDYTKAAQRAVQNALQHVSLGFTAPLGKSATDLILDVTIGVSEPNKVNKQAVADMFPYGRQKNIKVVKGGLDIPGGRGDDFCAVANAAIVLSLDV
;
A
#
# COMPACT_ATOMS: atom_id res chain seq x y z
N MET A 1 -5.91 -13.66 22.82
CA MET A 1 -4.60 -13.32 22.26
C MET A 1 -4.67 -11.86 21.80
N THR A 2 -3.55 -11.14 21.79
CA THR A 2 -3.55 -9.69 21.55
C THR A 2 -2.87 -9.40 20.22
N VAL A 3 -3.55 -8.69 19.32
CA VAL A 3 -2.95 -8.26 18.05
C VAL A 3 -1.85 -7.24 18.34
N GLN A 4 -0.62 -7.55 17.95
CA GLN A 4 0.54 -6.67 18.10
C GLN A 4 1.08 -6.25 16.74
N ARG A 5 1.40 -4.96 16.60
CA ARG A 5 2.09 -4.42 15.42
C ARG A 5 3.53 -4.88 15.43
N CYS A 6 3.97 -5.50 14.33
CA CYS A 6 5.32 -6.03 14.19
C CYS A 6 6.19 -5.16 13.29
N LEU A 7 5.59 -4.58 12.25
CA LEU A 7 6.34 -3.92 11.18
C LEU A 7 5.52 -2.78 10.56
N LEU A 8 6.21 -1.71 10.16
CA LEU A 8 5.68 -0.64 9.32
C LEU A 8 6.54 -0.55 8.06
N GLU A 9 5.94 -0.82 6.92
CA GLU A 9 6.56 -0.65 5.60
C GLU A 9 5.96 0.59 4.94
N MET A 10 6.81 1.38 4.28
CA MET A 10 6.37 2.60 3.61
C MET A 10 6.94 2.64 2.21
N GLY A 11 6.18 3.22 1.29
CA GLY A 11 6.60 3.37 -0.10
C GLY A 11 5.87 4.50 -0.79
N TRP A 12 6.31 4.78 -2.01
CA TRP A 12 5.67 5.76 -2.88
C TRP A 12 5.66 5.27 -4.31
N GLY A 13 4.74 5.80 -5.09
CA GLY A 13 4.58 5.45 -6.49
C GLY A 13 3.88 6.57 -7.23
N ALA A 14 4.14 6.66 -8.53
CA ALA A 14 3.54 7.68 -9.37
C ALA A 14 3.00 7.09 -10.66
N ASP A 15 1.94 7.67 -11.21
CA ASP A 15 1.57 7.53 -12.61
C ASP A 15 1.83 8.86 -13.31
N LEU A 16 2.79 8.87 -14.25
CA LEU A 16 3.42 10.11 -14.73
C LEU A 16 2.55 10.93 -15.69
N HIS A 17 1.71 10.27 -16.49
CA HIS A 17 0.96 10.91 -17.60
C HIS A 17 -0.45 10.35 -17.82
N GLY A 18 -0.99 9.56 -16.89
CA GLY A 18 -2.30 8.92 -17.06
C GLY A 18 -3.34 9.37 -16.05
N GLY A 19 -2.94 10.10 -15.00
CA GLY A 19 -3.82 10.41 -13.87
C GLY A 19 -4.41 9.16 -13.19
N ASP A 20 -3.79 7.99 -13.38
CA ASP A 20 -4.29 6.72 -12.83
C ASP A 20 -3.83 6.55 -11.39
N TYR A 21 -4.70 6.97 -10.47
CA TYR A 21 -4.49 6.84 -9.04
C TYR A 21 -4.38 5.39 -8.56
N THR A 22 -5.02 4.42 -9.24
CA THR A 22 -4.90 3.00 -8.89
C THR A 22 -3.49 2.52 -9.21
N LYS A 23 -2.98 2.85 -10.39
CA LYS A 23 -1.62 2.50 -10.80
C LYS A 23 -0.56 3.16 -9.93
N ALA A 24 -0.73 4.43 -9.57
CA ALA A 24 0.14 5.11 -8.61
C ALA A 24 0.14 4.38 -7.24
N ALA A 25 -1.03 4.01 -6.73
CA ALA A 25 -1.17 3.27 -5.48
C ALA A 25 -0.53 1.88 -5.53
N GLN A 26 -0.72 1.11 -6.60
CA GLN A 26 -0.10 -0.20 -6.79
C GLN A 26 1.43 -0.09 -6.83
N ARG A 27 1.97 0.95 -7.48
CA ARG A 27 3.41 1.24 -7.48
C ARG A 27 3.92 1.58 -6.08
N ALA A 28 3.17 2.34 -5.30
CA ALA A 28 3.53 2.67 -3.92
C ALA A 28 3.58 1.43 -3.03
N VAL A 29 2.61 0.52 -3.17
CA VAL A 29 2.60 -0.77 -2.47
C VAL A 29 3.74 -1.66 -2.93
N GLN A 30 3.97 -1.78 -4.25
CA GLN A 30 5.08 -2.56 -4.78
C GLN A 30 6.42 -2.07 -4.25
N ASN A 31 6.63 -0.74 -4.22
CA ASN A 31 7.83 -0.14 -3.66
C ASN A 31 8.01 -0.51 -2.18
N ALA A 32 6.96 -0.41 -1.37
CA ALA A 32 7.03 -0.81 0.05
C ALA A 32 7.39 -2.30 0.23
N LEU A 33 6.77 -3.19 -0.55
CA LEU A 33 6.93 -4.64 -0.45
C LEU A 33 8.31 -5.14 -0.90
N GLN A 34 8.98 -4.45 -1.84
CA GLN A 34 10.22 -4.94 -2.45
C GLN A 34 11.46 -4.83 -1.55
N HIS A 35 11.40 -4.04 -0.48
CA HIS A 35 12.57 -3.74 0.35
C HIS A 35 12.60 -4.51 1.68
N VAL A 36 11.61 -5.36 1.93
CA VAL A 36 11.46 -6.06 3.21
C VAL A 36 11.27 -7.56 3.02
N SER A 37 11.89 -8.34 3.89
CA SER A 37 11.72 -9.79 3.97
C SER A 37 11.03 -10.16 5.29
N LEU A 38 9.99 -10.99 5.23
CA LEU A 38 9.12 -11.33 6.36
C LEU A 38 9.56 -12.59 7.13
N GLY A 39 10.86 -12.89 7.13
CA GLY A 39 11.43 -14.06 7.81
C GLY A 39 11.21 -14.09 9.33
N PHE A 40 10.87 -12.96 9.95
CA PHE A 40 10.64 -12.85 11.39
C PHE A 40 9.41 -13.64 11.89
N THR A 41 8.51 -14.03 10.98
CA THR A 41 7.28 -14.76 11.33
C THR A 41 7.57 -16.18 11.84
N ALA A 42 8.55 -16.87 11.24
CA ALA A 42 8.86 -18.26 11.54
C ALA A 42 9.35 -18.50 12.99
N PRO A 43 10.29 -17.69 13.55
CA PRO A 43 10.68 -17.80 14.96
C PRO A 43 9.52 -17.62 15.96
N LEU A 44 8.43 -16.96 15.56
CA LEU A 44 7.23 -16.77 16.38
C LEU A 44 6.22 -17.93 16.24
N GLY A 45 6.56 -19.00 15.51
CA GLY A 45 5.64 -20.09 15.21
C GLY A 45 4.49 -19.67 14.29
N LYS A 46 4.67 -18.60 13.51
CA LYS A 46 3.70 -18.04 12.57
C LYS A 46 4.23 -18.12 11.14
N SER A 47 3.37 -17.79 10.19
CA SER A 47 3.66 -17.72 8.77
C SER A 47 3.23 -16.36 8.19
N ALA A 48 3.67 -16.05 6.97
CA ALA A 48 3.22 -14.84 6.28
C ALA A 48 1.70 -14.80 6.06
N THR A 49 1.02 -15.94 6.01
CA THR A 49 -0.44 -15.99 5.88
C THR A 49 -1.16 -15.62 7.17
N ASP A 50 -0.50 -15.62 8.32
CA ASP A 50 -1.11 -15.22 9.60
C ASP A 50 -1.19 -13.69 9.79
N LEU A 51 -0.49 -12.94 8.94
CA LEU A 51 -0.37 -11.49 9.05
C LEU A 51 -1.73 -10.80 8.83
N ILE A 52 -1.96 -9.76 9.62
CA ILE A 52 -3.05 -8.79 9.47
C ILE A 52 -2.42 -7.52 8.90
N LEU A 53 -2.90 -7.08 7.75
CA LEU A 53 -2.34 -5.94 7.02
C LEU A 53 -3.32 -4.77 7.11
N ASP A 54 -2.87 -3.67 7.70
CA ASP A 54 -3.55 -2.38 7.64
C ASP A 54 -2.81 -1.48 6.65
N VAL A 55 -3.39 -1.32 5.45
CA VAL A 55 -2.78 -0.60 4.33
C VAL A 55 -3.45 0.75 4.21
N THR A 56 -2.69 1.82 4.39
CA THR A 56 -3.15 3.19 4.15
C THR A 56 -2.47 3.77 2.91
N ILE A 57 -3.28 4.15 1.92
CA ILE A 57 -2.84 4.82 0.70
C ILE A 57 -3.24 6.29 0.77
N GLY A 58 -2.27 7.20 0.68
CA GLY A 58 -2.48 8.64 0.56
C GLY A 58 -2.40 9.07 -0.90
N VAL A 59 -3.47 9.69 -1.42
CA VAL A 59 -3.56 10.15 -2.81
C VAL A 59 -4.53 11.33 -2.96
N SER A 60 -4.40 12.14 -3.99
CA SER A 60 -5.20 13.38 -4.16
C SER A 60 -6.71 13.11 -4.30
N GLU A 61 -7.08 12.06 -5.03
CA GLU A 61 -8.47 11.64 -5.29
C GLU A 61 -8.74 10.20 -4.81
N PRO A 62 -9.01 9.99 -3.51
CA PRO A 62 -9.13 8.65 -2.92
C PRO A 62 -10.20 7.76 -3.54
N ASN A 63 -11.28 8.38 -4.02
CA ASN A 63 -12.43 7.68 -4.58
C ASN A 63 -12.13 7.08 -5.98
N LYS A 64 -11.03 7.48 -6.61
CA LYS A 64 -10.60 6.96 -7.92
C LYS A 64 -9.65 5.76 -7.83
N VAL A 65 -9.32 5.30 -6.61
CA VAL A 65 -8.48 4.12 -6.40
C VAL A 65 -9.32 2.86 -6.31
N ASN A 66 -9.00 1.86 -7.12
CA ASN A 66 -9.53 0.52 -6.99
C ASN A 66 -8.84 -0.20 -5.80
N LYS A 67 -9.54 -0.25 -4.66
CA LYS A 67 -9.04 -0.91 -3.44
C LYS A 67 -8.78 -2.40 -3.61
N GLN A 68 -9.59 -3.09 -4.42
CA GLN A 68 -9.42 -4.52 -4.66
C GLN A 68 -8.13 -4.78 -5.44
N ALA A 69 -7.87 -4.00 -6.49
CA ALA A 69 -6.64 -4.09 -7.26
C ALA A 69 -5.37 -3.84 -6.41
N VAL A 70 -5.48 -3.03 -5.34
CA VAL A 70 -4.40 -2.84 -4.36
C VAL A 70 -4.31 -4.05 -3.41
N ALA A 71 -5.43 -4.59 -2.93
CA ALA A 71 -5.46 -5.77 -2.06
C ALA A 71 -4.87 -7.03 -2.76
N ASP A 72 -5.11 -7.16 -4.06
CA ASP A 72 -4.65 -8.29 -4.88
C ASP A 72 -3.12 -8.28 -5.09
N MET A 73 -2.44 -7.16 -4.84
CA MET A 73 -0.98 -7.07 -4.90
C MET A 73 -0.27 -7.88 -3.80
N PHE A 74 -0.94 -8.12 -2.67
CA PHE A 74 -0.32 -8.78 -1.52
C PHE A 74 -0.37 -10.30 -1.68
N PRO A 75 0.78 -10.99 -1.71
CA PRO A 75 0.84 -12.45 -1.88
C PRO A 75 0.55 -13.23 -0.58
N TYR A 76 0.31 -12.53 0.53
CA TYR A 76 0.15 -13.10 1.86
C TYR A 76 -0.85 -12.30 2.70
N GLY A 77 -1.02 -12.70 3.95
CA GLY A 77 -1.93 -12.10 4.91
C GLY A 77 -3.35 -12.67 4.87
N ARG A 78 -3.87 -13.03 6.04
CA ARG A 78 -5.25 -13.53 6.20
C ARG A 78 -6.29 -12.43 6.11
N GLN A 79 -5.89 -11.19 6.36
CA GLN A 79 -6.76 -10.02 6.33
C GLN A 79 -6.01 -8.82 5.79
N LYS A 80 -6.65 -8.10 4.85
CA LYS A 80 -6.09 -6.94 4.15
C LYS A 80 -7.06 -5.78 4.23
N ASN A 81 -6.82 -4.87 5.16
CA ASN A 81 -7.66 -3.69 5.39
C ASN A 81 -7.12 -2.53 4.56
N ILE A 82 -7.68 -2.31 3.37
CA ILE A 82 -7.26 -1.22 2.48
C ILE A 82 -8.05 0.05 2.78
N LYS A 83 -7.35 1.07 3.29
CA LYS A 83 -7.84 2.43 3.48
C LYS A 83 -7.18 3.37 2.48
N VAL A 84 -7.98 4.15 1.77
CA VAL A 84 -7.47 5.20 0.87
C VAL A 84 -7.94 6.54 1.43
N VAL A 85 -7.03 7.48 1.59
CA VAL A 85 -7.26 8.79 2.20
C VAL A 85 -6.68 9.90 1.33
N LYS A 86 -7.21 11.12 1.50
CA LYS A 86 -6.68 12.29 0.80
C LYS A 86 -5.25 12.55 1.27
N GLY A 87 -4.33 12.72 0.33
CA GLY A 87 -2.89 12.89 0.57
C GLY A 87 -2.14 12.90 -0.76
N GLY A 88 -0.90 12.40 -0.77
CA GLY A 88 -0.11 12.31 -2.01
C GLY A 88 0.22 13.67 -2.61
N LEU A 89 0.41 13.69 -3.93
CA LEU A 89 0.67 14.92 -4.68
C LEU A 89 0.25 14.76 -6.15
N ASP A 90 -0.52 15.71 -6.67
CA ASP A 90 -0.70 15.85 -8.12
C ASP A 90 0.22 16.96 -8.62
N ILE A 91 1.00 16.64 -9.64
CA ILE A 91 1.88 17.61 -10.30
C ILE A 91 1.31 17.87 -11.69
N PRO A 92 0.76 19.07 -11.95
CA PRO A 92 0.25 19.42 -13.27
C PRO A 92 1.34 19.26 -14.34
N GLY A 93 0.97 18.68 -15.47
CA GLY A 93 1.80 18.59 -16.65
C GLY A 93 1.85 19.91 -17.42
N GLY A 94 2.60 19.92 -18.51
CA GLY A 94 2.77 21.11 -19.36
C GLY A 94 1.65 21.36 -20.37
N ARG A 95 0.68 20.44 -20.51
CA ARG A 95 -0.35 20.52 -21.56
C ARG A 95 -1.67 19.87 -21.16
N GLY A 96 -2.76 20.63 -21.26
CA GLY A 96 -4.13 20.12 -21.07
C GLY A 96 -4.34 19.54 -19.68
N ASP A 97 -5.04 18.41 -19.61
CA ASP A 97 -5.36 17.68 -18.37
C ASP A 97 -4.29 16.65 -18.00
N ASP A 98 -3.07 16.74 -18.55
CA ASP A 98 -1.95 15.89 -18.17
C ASP A 98 -1.49 16.22 -16.75
N PHE A 99 -1.29 15.20 -15.91
CA PHE A 99 -0.71 15.36 -14.59
C PHE A 99 -0.06 14.06 -14.11
N CYS A 100 0.97 14.21 -13.29
CA CYS A 100 1.58 13.12 -12.56
C CYS A 100 0.85 12.92 -11.23
N ALA A 101 0.20 11.78 -11.06
CA ALA A 101 -0.46 11.38 -9.84
C ALA A 101 0.52 10.63 -8.93
N VAL A 102 0.84 11.17 -7.75
CA VAL A 102 1.71 10.53 -6.76
C VAL A 102 0.89 9.98 -5.60
N ALA A 103 1.14 8.72 -5.26
CA ALA A 103 0.57 8.05 -4.10
C ALA A 103 1.67 7.66 -3.10
N ASN A 104 1.34 7.72 -1.82
CA ASN A 104 2.14 7.16 -0.74
C ASN A 104 1.42 5.96 -0.14
N ALA A 105 2.16 4.95 0.31
CA ALA A 105 1.65 3.78 1.00
C ALA A 105 2.32 3.64 2.37
N ALA A 106 1.52 3.32 3.38
CA ALA A 106 1.96 2.86 4.69
C ALA A 106 1.25 1.53 4.99
N ILE A 107 2.02 0.47 5.22
CA ILE A 107 1.53 -0.89 5.44
C ILE A 107 1.97 -1.29 6.84
N VAL A 108 1.01 -1.40 7.75
CA VAL A 108 1.26 -1.91 9.10
C VAL A 108 0.95 -3.41 9.09
N LEU A 109 1.92 -4.21 9.46
CA LEU A 109 1.76 -5.66 9.61
C LEU A 109 1.69 -6.01 11.08
N SER A 110 0.67 -6.78 11.44
CA SER A 110 0.41 -7.24 12.80
C SER A 110 0.23 -8.75 12.86
N LEU A 111 0.51 -9.34 14.02
CA LEU A 111 0.25 -10.75 14.31
C LEU A 111 -0.59 -10.87 15.59
N ASP A 112 -1.34 -11.97 15.69
CA ASP A 112 -1.98 -12.38 16.93
C ASP A 112 -1.02 -13.31 17.70
N VAL A 113 -0.42 -12.77 18.76
CA VAL A 113 0.63 -13.40 19.58
C VAL A 113 0.26 -13.43 21.06
#